data_AF-A0A834ICF0-F1
#
_entry.id   AF-A0A834ICF0-F1
#
_cell.length_a   1.000
_cell.length_b   1.000
_cell.length_c   1.000
_cell.angle_alpha   90.00
_cell.angle_beta   90.00
_cell.angle_gamma   90.00
#
_symmetry.space_group_name_H-M   'P 1'
#
loop_
_entity.id
_entity.type
_entity.pdbx_description
1 polymer ?
#
loop_
_entity_poly.entity_id
_entity_poly.type
_entity_poly.pdbx_seq_one_letter_code
_entity_poly.pdbx_strand_id
1 'polypeptide(L)'
;MQQLNPSEISALIKQRIGDLDISATAKNEGTIVMVSDGIVRIHGLEDAMYGEMIEFDGGLYGMALNLEQDSVGAVVLGNYLGLQEGQKARCTGRVLEVPVGPELLGRVVDALGNPIDGKGPIDAKLTDKVEKVAPGVIWPEYELLKAQGNNAVDVVIESAFPLTAAQEQLLIEALKKRLNKTINATVEVNPDLIAGVVIRAGDQVIDDSALNKLEKMRTRLLA
;
A
#
# COMPACT_ATOMS: atom_id res chain seq x y z
N MET A 1 31.05 -0.08 -9.83
CA MET A 1 31.15 0.62 -8.54
C MET A 1 30.99 2.10 -8.83
N GLN A 2 29.87 2.73 -8.46
CA GLN A 2 29.71 4.17 -8.59
C GLN A 2 30.70 4.84 -7.63
N GLN A 3 31.61 5.66 -8.17
CA GLN A 3 32.45 6.55 -7.37
C GLN A 3 31.55 7.57 -6.68
N LEU A 4 31.42 7.44 -5.36
CA LEU A 4 30.79 8.46 -4.52
C LEU A 4 31.70 9.69 -4.52
N ASN A 5 31.25 10.79 -5.11
CA ASN A 5 31.97 12.06 -5.12
C ASN A 5 31.92 12.70 -3.73
N PRO A 6 33.06 12.94 -3.06
CA PRO A 6 33.11 13.56 -1.73
C PRO A 6 32.45 14.95 -1.67
N SER A 7 32.45 15.66 -2.81
CA SER A 7 31.84 16.97 -2.97
C SER A 7 30.31 16.94 -2.84
N GLU A 8 29.65 15.92 -3.37
CA GLU A 8 28.19 15.75 -3.31
C GLU A 8 27.73 15.43 -1.89
N ILE A 9 28.46 14.56 -1.19
CA ILE A 9 28.19 14.20 0.22
C ILE A 9 28.31 15.44 1.11
N SER A 10 29.37 16.24 0.91
CA SER A 10 29.61 17.46 1.67
C SER A 10 28.53 18.51 1.43
N ALA A 11 28.06 18.65 0.19
CA ALA A 11 26.96 19.55 -0.16
C ALA A 11 25.64 19.12 0.48
N LEU A 12 25.32 17.82 0.44
CA LEU A 12 24.10 17.26 1.04
C LEU A 12 24.06 17.49 2.58
N ILE A 13 25.18 17.28 3.27
CA ILE A 13 25.27 17.51 4.72
C ILE A 13 25.11 19.00 5.04
N LYS A 14 25.79 19.88 4.29
CA LYS A 14 25.65 21.34 4.48
C LYS A 14 24.21 21.81 4.28
N GLN A 15 23.52 21.28 3.28
CA GLN A 15 22.12 21.59 3.04
C GLN A 15 21.24 21.17 4.23
N ARG A 16 21.38 19.92 4.72
CA ARG A 16 20.61 19.45 5.89
C ARG A 16 20.85 20.26 7.16
N ILE A 17 22.07 20.76 7.37
CA ILE A 17 22.38 21.63 8.50
C ILE A 17 21.75 23.01 8.30
N GLY A 18 21.74 23.54 7.08
CA GLY A 18 21.10 24.82 6.75
C GLY A 18 19.58 24.80 6.89
N ASP A 19 18.95 23.67 6.58
CA ASP A 19 17.50 23.46 6.67
C ASP A 19 17.02 23.10 8.10
N LEU A 20 17.93 23.00 9.07
CA LEU A 20 17.60 22.63 10.45
C LEU A 20 16.95 23.82 11.17
N ASP A 21 15.62 23.82 11.26
CA ASP A 21 14.88 24.79 12.07
C ASP A 21 15.03 24.47 13.57
N ILE A 22 15.73 25.34 14.31
CA ILE A 22 15.94 25.22 15.76
C ILE A 22 14.81 25.98 16.46
N SER A 23 13.59 25.46 16.34
CA SER A 23 12.42 25.98 17.06
C SER A 23 12.07 25.07 18.25
N ALA A 24 11.92 25.68 19.44
CA ALA A 24 11.52 24.95 20.63
C ALA A 24 10.01 24.65 20.56
N THR A 25 9.67 23.38 20.33
CA THR A 25 8.28 22.91 20.35
C THR A 25 7.98 22.29 21.71
N ALA A 26 6.88 22.71 22.34
CA ALA A 26 6.37 22.03 23.52
C ALA A 26 5.93 20.62 23.11
N LYS A 27 6.60 19.60 23.63
CA LYS A 27 6.24 18.19 23.44
C LYS A 27 5.75 17.63 24.76
N ASN A 28 4.69 16.81 24.70
CA ASN A 28 4.27 16.04 25.85
C ASN A 28 5.28 14.91 26.10
N GLU A 29 5.81 14.85 27.31
CA GLU A 29 6.89 13.95 27.71
C GLU A 29 6.45 13.18 28.95
N GLY A 30 6.79 11.91 28.99
CA GLY A 30 6.58 11.02 30.13
C GLY A 30 7.85 10.24 30.44
N THR A 31 7.80 9.51 31.55
CA THR A 31 8.93 8.71 32.05
C THR A 31 8.53 7.25 32.11
N ILE A 32 9.39 6.37 31.60
CA ILE A 32 9.19 4.92 31.68
C ILE A 32 9.32 4.49 33.15
N VAL A 33 8.27 3.86 33.68
CA VAL A 33 8.23 3.31 35.05
C VAL A 33 8.57 1.83 35.05
N MET A 34 8.21 1.10 33.99
CA MET A 34 8.40 -0.34 33.90
C MET A 34 8.59 -0.74 32.43
N VAL A 35 9.48 -1.71 32.20
CA VAL A 35 9.62 -2.43 30.93
C VAL A 35 9.52 -3.92 31.20
N SER A 36 8.59 -4.62 30.54
CA SER A 36 8.42 -6.08 30.67
C SER A 36 7.96 -6.68 29.35
N ASP A 37 8.71 -7.64 28.80
CA ASP A 37 8.36 -8.41 27.59
C ASP A 37 7.83 -7.57 26.41
N GLY A 38 8.44 -6.41 26.17
CA GLY A 38 8.05 -5.50 25.08
C GLY A 38 6.83 -4.62 25.39
N ILE A 39 6.30 -4.68 26.61
CA ILE A 39 5.30 -3.74 27.13
C ILE A 39 6.01 -2.74 28.04
N VAL A 40 5.70 -1.46 27.86
CA VAL A 40 6.20 -0.39 28.70
C VAL A 40 5.06 0.34 29.38
N ARG A 41 5.28 0.70 30.64
CA ARG A 41 4.38 1.58 31.38
C ARG A 41 5.05 2.92 31.55
N ILE A 42 4.37 3.98 31.09
CA ILE A 42 4.88 5.34 31.06
C ILE A 42 4.02 6.17 32.00
N HIS A 43 4.64 6.92 32.88
CA HIS A 43 3.95 7.90 33.72
C HIS A 43 4.01 9.28 33.04
N GLY A 44 2.90 10.01 33.07
CA GLY A 44 2.71 11.25 32.31
C GLY A 44 2.01 10.99 30.98
N LEU A 45 2.39 11.71 29.93
CA LEU A 45 1.76 11.68 28.60
C LEU A 45 0.24 11.96 28.66
N GLU A 46 -0.15 13.05 29.32
CA GLU A 46 -1.56 13.42 29.53
C GLU A 46 -2.37 13.61 28.23
N ASP A 47 -1.70 13.98 27.14
CA ASP A 47 -2.31 14.22 25.83
C ASP A 47 -2.21 12.99 24.90
N ALA A 48 -1.78 11.83 25.41
CA ALA A 48 -1.65 10.62 24.59
C ALA A 48 -3.00 10.15 24.07
N MET A 49 -3.04 9.82 22.78
CA MET A 49 -4.20 9.23 22.12
C MET A 49 -4.08 7.71 22.01
N TYR A 50 -5.22 7.03 21.98
CA TYR A 50 -5.23 5.58 21.70
C TYR A 50 -4.69 5.32 20.29
N GLY A 51 -3.77 4.37 20.16
CA GLY A 51 -3.11 4.05 18.89
C GLY A 51 -2.06 5.09 18.45
N GLU A 52 -1.70 6.04 19.32
CA GLU A 52 -0.66 7.01 19.02
C GLU A 52 0.74 6.37 19.03
N MET A 53 1.60 6.85 18.15
CA MET A 53 3.01 6.50 18.13
C MET A 53 3.75 7.29 19.22
N ILE A 54 4.46 6.55 20.08
CA ILE A 54 5.32 7.09 21.14
C ILE A 54 6.78 6.92 20.73
N GLU A 55 7.55 7.99 20.80
CA GLU A 55 8.98 8.00 20.52
C GLU A 55 9.77 7.81 21.83
N PHE A 56 10.62 6.79 21.88
CA PHE A 56 11.58 6.56 22.95
C PHE A 56 12.97 7.07 22.58
N ASP A 57 13.82 7.24 23.59
CA ASP A 57 15.23 7.54 23.38
C ASP A 57 15.91 6.45 22.53
N GLY A 58 16.76 6.88 21.59
CA GLY A 58 17.41 5.97 20.63
C GLY A 58 16.64 5.74 19.34
N GLY A 59 15.55 6.48 19.10
CA GLY A 59 14.78 6.40 17.85
C GLY A 59 13.92 5.15 17.74
N LEU A 60 13.61 4.53 18.88
CA LEU A 60 12.69 3.40 18.97
C LEU A 60 11.26 3.93 19.12
N TYR A 61 10.32 3.26 18.47
CA TYR A 61 8.91 3.65 18.54
C TYR A 61 8.09 2.62 19.31
N GLY A 62 6.99 3.07 19.88
CA GLY A 62 5.95 2.23 20.46
C GLY A 62 4.56 2.72 20.07
N MET A 63 3.55 1.94 20.42
CA MET A 63 2.15 2.29 20.22
C MET A 63 1.42 2.29 21.55
N ALA A 64 0.72 3.38 21.85
CA ALA A 64 -0.14 3.50 23.02
C ALA A 64 -1.38 2.61 22.87
N LEU A 65 -1.59 1.68 23.80
CA LEU A 65 -2.74 0.77 23.82
C LEU A 65 -3.67 1.04 25.01
N ASN A 66 -3.09 1.26 26.19
CA ASN A 66 -3.88 1.46 27.41
C ASN A 66 -3.65 2.88 27.90
N LEU A 67 -4.73 3.64 28.05
CA LEU A 67 -4.73 4.97 28.67
C LEU A 67 -5.38 4.83 30.05
N GLU A 68 -4.56 4.77 31.09
CA GLU A 68 -5.03 4.78 32.47
C GLU A 68 -4.93 6.20 33.05
N GLN A 69 -5.51 6.41 34.23
CA GLN A 69 -5.57 7.73 34.84
C GLN A 69 -4.19 8.35 35.11
N ASP A 70 -3.23 7.52 35.55
CA ASP A 70 -1.89 7.96 35.94
C ASP A 70 -0.78 7.33 35.09
N SER A 71 -1.13 6.50 34.09
CA SER A 71 -0.13 5.83 33.25
C SER A 71 -0.64 5.45 31.87
N VAL A 72 0.28 5.40 30.91
CA VAL A 72 0.05 4.92 29.56
C VAL A 72 0.79 3.61 29.37
N GLY A 73 0.05 2.56 29.01
CA GLY A 73 0.60 1.29 28.57
C GLY A 73 0.86 1.33 27.07
N ALA A 74 2.10 1.10 26.67
CA ALA A 74 2.50 1.07 25.27
C ALA A 74 3.24 -0.21 24.92
N VAL A 75 3.10 -0.67 23.68
CA VAL A 75 3.84 -1.80 23.13
C VAL A 75 4.99 -1.28 22.30
N VAL A 76 6.19 -1.81 22.52
CA VAL A 76 7.42 -1.42 21.84
C VAL A 76 7.47 -2.05 20.46
N LEU A 77 7.67 -1.24 19.42
CA LEU A 77 7.78 -1.65 18.03
C LEU A 77 9.26 -1.78 17.65
N GLY A 78 9.90 -2.83 18.15
CA GLY A 78 11.30 -3.14 17.87
C GLY A 78 12.00 -3.81 19.05
N ASN A 79 13.31 -3.56 19.19
CA ASN A 79 14.11 -4.17 20.25
C ASN A 79 13.93 -3.43 21.59
N TYR A 80 13.14 -4.01 22.49
CA TYR A 80 12.87 -3.45 23.82
C TYR A 80 14.04 -3.56 24.81
N LEU A 81 15.08 -4.37 24.54
CA LEU A 81 16.20 -4.58 25.46
C LEU A 81 17.04 -3.31 25.71
N GLY A 82 16.94 -2.33 24.82
CA GLY A 82 17.60 -1.03 24.98
C GLY A 82 16.86 -0.07 25.91
N LEU A 83 15.60 -0.38 26.26
CA LEU A 83 14.78 0.48 27.11
C LEU A 83 15.04 0.22 28.59
N GLN A 84 15.05 1.30 29.36
CA GLN A 84 15.27 1.27 30.80
C GLN A 84 14.28 2.18 31.52
N GLU A 85 14.00 1.83 32.77
CA GLU A 85 13.23 2.67 33.68
C GLU A 85 13.91 4.03 33.85
N GLY A 86 13.11 5.10 33.93
CA GLY A 86 13.59 6.48 34.01
C GLY A 86 13.89 7.15 32.66
N GLN A 87 13.90 6.40 31.55
CA GLN A 87 14.04 7.01 30.22
C GLN A 87 12.81 7.83 29.83
N LYS A 88 13.03 8.80 28.94
CA LYS A 88 11.97 9.68 28.44
C LYS A 88 11.23 9.02 27.28
N ALA A 89 9.92 9.25 27.27
CA ALA A 89 9.03 8.88 26.18
C ALA A 89 8.28 10.13 25.74
N ARG A 90 8.07 10.31 24.43
CA ARG A 90 7.45 11.51 23.87
C ARG A 90 6.30 11.13 22.95
N CYS A 91 5.18 11.84 23.08
CA CYS A 91 4.07 11.74 22.14
C CYS A 91 4.45 12.40 20.80
N THR A 92 4.08 11.75 19.69
CA THR A 92 4.35 12.28 18.35
C THR A 92 3.18 13.11 17.81
N GLY A 93 2.01 13.04 18.44
CA GLY A 93 0.74 13.61 17.98
C GLY A 93 0.14 12.88 16.78
N ARG A 94 0.72 11.74 16.40
CA ARG A 94 0.38 11.00 15.19
C ARG A 94 -0.02 9.57 15.56
N VAL A 95 -1.21 9.17 15.10
CA VAL A 95 -1.66 7.77 15.17
C VAL A 95 -0.73 6.90 14.33
N LEU A 96 -0.53 5.64 14.72
CA LEU A 96 0.33 4.70 14.01
C LEU A 96 0.12 4.77 12.48
N GLU A 97 1.17 5.20 11.80
CA GLU A 97 1.20 5.36 10.36
C GLU A 97 2.55 4.89 9.81
N VAL A 98 2.54 4.55 8.54
CA VAL A 98 3.70 4.04 7.80
C VAL A 98 3.88 4.84 6.51
N PRO A 99 5.13 4.99 6.02
CA PRO A 99 5.35 5.58 4.71
C PRO A 99 4.65 4.77 3.62
N VAL A 100 4.05 5.45 2.66
CA VAL A 100 3.42 4.83 1.48
C VAL A 100 3.83 5.57 0.21
N GLY A 101 3.86 4.86 -0.91
CA GLY A 101 4.12 5.46 -2.21
C GLY A 101 4.90 4.55 -3.16
N PRO A 102 5.03 4.96 -4.44
CA PRO A 102 5.83 4.25 -5.43
C PRO A 102 7.31 4.10 -5.04
N GLU A 103 7.82 4.93 -4.15
CA GLU A 103 9.20 4.93 -3.67
C GLU A 103 9.58 3.66 -2.90
N LEU A 104 8.58 2.91 -2.42
CA LEU A 104 8.77 1.61 -1.74
C LEU A 104 8.95 0.45 -2.72
N LEU A 105 8.63 0.63 -4.00
CA LEU A 105 8.68 -0.45 -5.00
C LEU A 105 10.12 -0.98 -5.16
N GLY A 106 10.29 -2.29 -4.97
CA GLY A 106 11.60 -2.97 -5.10
C GLY A 106 12.54 -2.78 -3.90
N ARG A 107 12.06 -2.16 -2.82
CA ARG A 107 12.77 -2.08 -1.53
C ARG A 107 12.34 -3.22 -0.61
N VAL A 108 13.20 -3.55 0.36
CA VAL A 108 12.83 -4.41 1.49
C VAL A 108 12.74 -3.52 2.72
N VAL A 109 11.57 -3.50 3.35
CA VAL A 109 11.25 -2.65 4.50
C VAL A 109 10.79 -3.48 5.69
N ASP A 110 10.95 -2.93 6.89
CA ASP A 110 10.35 -3.47 8.12
C ASP A 110 8.85 -3.08 8.24
N ALA A 111 8.21 -3.50 9.34
CA ALA A 111 6.80 -3.22 9.60
C ALA A 111 6.47 -1.72 9.81
N LEU A 112 7.47 -0.89 10.13
CA LEU A 112 7.35 0.55 10.27
C LEU A 112 7.68 1.30 8.97
N GLY A 113 8.09 0.59 7.92
CA GLY A 113 8.49 1.15 6.63
C GLY A 113 9.95 1.60 6.56
N ASN A 114 10.78 1.26 7.56
CA ASN A 114 12.22 1.55 7.50
C ASN A 114 12.92 0.56 6.54
N PRO A 115 13.86 1.02 5.69
CA PRO A 115 14.57 0.15 4.78
C PRO A 115 15.57 -0.76 5.50
N ILE A 116 15.48 -2.07 5.25
CA ILE A 116 16.41 -3.09 5.77
C ILE A 116 17.29 -3.71 4.68
N ASP A 117 17.18 -3.23 3.44
CA ASP A 117 17.96 -3.71 2.29
C ASP A 117 19.36 -3.10 2.15
N GLY A 118 19.73 -2.15 3.01
CA GLY A 118 21.03 -1.47 2.97
C GLY A 118 21.24 -0.54 1.77
N LYS A 119 20.19 -0.25 0.99
CA LYS A 119 20.26 0.62 -0.21
C LYS A 119 20.10 2.12 0.09
N GLY A 120 20.19 2.52 1.36
CA GLY A 120 20.01 3.90 1.82
C GLY A 120 18.58 4.22 2.27
N PRO A 121 18.27 5.48 2.63
CA PRO A 121 16.94 5.87 3.09
C PRO A 121 15.88 5.78 1.97
N ILE A 122 14.61 5.73 2.35
CA ILE A 122 13.46 5.84 1.45
C ILE A 122 12.86 7.23 1.64
N ASP A 123 12.76 8.01 0.57
CA ASP A 123 12.19 9.34 0.58
C ASP A 123 10.70 9.28 0.21
N ALA A 124 9.90 8.68 1.10
CA ALA A 124 8.46 8.57 0.90
C ALA A 124 7.78 9.92 1.17
N LYS A 125 7.03 10.42 0.18
CA LYS A 125 6.35 11.73 0.28
C LYS A 125 5.05 11.67 1.07
N LEU A 126 4.46 10.49 1.17
CA LEU A 126 3.17 10.26 1.79
C LEU A 126 3.33 9.27 2.94
N THR A 127 2.48 9.44 3.93
CA THR A 127 2.33 8.51 5.05
C THR A 127 0.87 8.15 5.15
N ASP A 128 0.59 6.95 5.64
CA ASP A 128 -0.76 6.47 5.76
C ASP A 128 -0.99 5.70 7.05
N LYS A 129 -2.17 5.91 7.64
CA LYS A 129 -2.55 5.29 8.91
C LYS A 129 -2.69 3.78 8.74
N VAL A 130 -2.11 3.01 9.67
CA VAL A 130 -2.20 1.55 9.67
C VAL A 130 -3.62 1.10 10.02
N GLU A 131 -4.21 1.73 11.03
CA GLU A 131 -5.60 1.45 11.43
C GLU A 131 -6.57 2.38 10.71
N LYS A 132 -7.39 1.79 9.84
CA LYS A 132 -8.45 2.49 9.10
C LYS A 132 -9.70 1.64 9.05
N VAL A 133 -10.85 2.31 9.12
CA VAL A 133 -12.12 1.67 8.86
C VAL A 133 -12.17 1.25 7.40
N ALA A 134 -12.48 -0.04 7.16
CA ALA A 134 -12.61 -0.57 5.82
C ALA A 134 -13.74 0.15 5.05
N PRO A 135 -13.65 0.22 3.71
CA PRO A 135 -14.71 0.80 2.91
C PRO A 135 -16.07 0.10 3.16
N GLY A 136 -17.14 0.90 3.29
CA GLY A 136 -18.48 0.36 3.52
C GLY A 136 -19.07 -0.34 2.29
N VAL A 137 -20.21 -1.03 2.46
CA VAL A 137 -20.86 -1.83 1.41
C VAL A 137 -21.26 -1.05 0.14
N ILE A 138 -21.44 0.27 0.25
CA ILE A 138 -21.78 1.14 -0.89
C ILE A 138 -20.53 1.46 -1.72
N TRP A 139 -19.33 1.35 -1.15
CA TRP A 139 -18.10 1.77 -1.81
C TRP A 139 -17.80 1.01 -3.11
N PRO A 140 -17.94 -0.33 -3.18
CA PRO A 140 -17.79 -1.07 -4.42
C PRO A 140 -18.82 -0.65 -5.49
N GLU A 141 -20.08 -0.44 -5.07
CA GLU A 141 -21.15 -0.01 -5.98
C GLU A 141 -20.88 1.40 -6.53
N TYR A 142 -20.40 2.31 -5.68
CA TYR A 142 -20.00 3.65 -6.10
C TYR A 142 -18.82 3.62 -7.09
N GLU A 143 -17.79 2.80 -6.85
CA GLU A 143 -16.68 2.63 -7.79
C GLU A 143 -17.14 2.01 -9.12
N LEU A 144 -18.07 1.04 -9.09
CA LEU A 144 -18.69 0.49 -10.29
C LEU A 144 -19.47 1.56 -11.06
N LEU A 145 -20.33 2.33 -10.37
CA LEU A 145 -21.11 3.41 -10.99
C LEU A 145 -20.22 4.55 -11.51
N LYS A 146 -19.10 4.84 -10.83
CA LYS A 146 -18.11 5.82 -11.27
C LYS A 146 -17.33 5.33 -12.48
N ALA A 147 -16.96 4.04 -12.53
CA ALA A 147 -16.40 3.42 -13.73
C ALA A 147 -17.38 3.50 -14.91
N GLN A 148 -18.65 3.20 -14.67
CA GLN A 148 -19.73 3.33 -15.66
C GLN A 148 -19.94 4.79 -16.10
N GLY A 149 -19.90 5.75 -15.17
CA GLY A 149 -20.01 7.20 -15.44
C GLY A 149 -18.81 7.77 -16.21
N ASN A 150 -17.63 7.17 -16.08
CA ASN A 150 -16.44 7.48 -16.86
C ASN A 150 -16.39 6.74 -18.21
N ASN A 151 -17.48 6.08 -18.61
CA ASN A 151 -17.59 5.29 -19.83
C ASN A 151 -16.52 4.17 -19.90
N ALA A 152 -16.12 3.64 -18.75
CA ALA A 152 -15.23 2.50 -18.63
C ALA A 152 -16.02 1.20 -18.45
N VAL A 153 -15.54 0.11 -19.06
CA VAL A 153 -16.14 -1.23 -18.96
C VAL A 153 -15.05 -2.20 -18.52
N ASP A 154 -15.37 -2.99 -17.50
CA ASP A 154 -14.54 -4.12 -17.11
C ASP A 154 -14.83 -5.28 -18.07
N VAL A 155 -13.78 -5.81 -18.67
CA VAL A 155 -13.84 -6.87 -19.66
C VAL A 155 -12.99 -8.05 -19.20
N VAL A 156 -13.62 -9.21 -19.08
CA VAL A 156 -12.93 -10.46 -18.80
C VAL A 156 -12.67 -11.18 -20.11
N ILE A 157 -11.41 -11.50 -20.37
CA ILE A 157 -10.94 -12.20 -21.57
C ILE A 157 -10.48 -13.58 -21.15
N GLU A 158 -11.28 -14.59 -21.45
CA GLU A 158 -10.93 -16.00 -21.26
C GLU A 158 -10.29 -16.52 -22.55
N SER A 159 -9.01 -16.91 -22.47
CA SER A 159 -8.25 -17.42 -23.62
C SER A 159 -7.86 -18.88 -23.41
N ALA A 160 -7.90 -19.69 -24.47
CA ALA A 160 -7.41 -21.08 -24.43
C ALA A 160 -5.90 -21.18 -24.15
N PHE A 161 -5.15 -20.13 -24.51
CA PHE A 161 -3.69 -20.07 -24.40
C PHE A 161 -3.27 -18.76 -23.75
N PRO A 162 -2.13 -18.73 -23.01
CA PRO A 162 -1.60 -17.50 -22.46
C PRO A 162 -1.31 -16.50 -23.58
N LEU A 163 -1.84 -15.28 -23.42
CA LEU A 163 -1.62 -14.21 -24.37
C LEU A 163 -0.29 -13.52 -24.05
N THR A 164 0.42 -13.09 -25.09
CA THR A 164 1.57 -12.19 -24.92
C THR A 164 1.09 -10.76 -24.69
N ALA A 165 1.84 -9.93 -23.98
CA ALA A 165 1.49 -8.54 -23.73
C ALA A 165 1.16 -7.74 -25.02
N ALA A 166 1.83 -8.06 -26.13
CA ALA A 166 1.52 -7.46 -27.44
C ALA A 166 0.14 -7.87 -27.97
N GLN A 167 -0.25 -9.14 -27.79
CA GLN A 167 -1.57 -9.64 -28.18
C GLN A 167 -2.66 -9.09 -27.27
N GLU A 168 -2.41 -8.97 -25.97
CA GLU A 168 -3.33 -8.34 -25.01
C GLU A 168 -3.60 -6.88 -25.40
N GLN A 169 -2.55 -6.11 -25.68
CA GLN A 169 -2.69 -4.70 -26.07
C GLN A 169 -3.50 -4.53 -27.37
N LEU A 170 -3.24 -5.37 -28.37
CA LEU A 170 -4.00 -5.37 -29.63
C LEU A 170 -5.48 -5.70 -29.41
N LEU A 171 -5.76 -6.67 -28.55
CA LEU A 171 -7.12 -7.08 -28.21
C LEU A 171 -7.87 -5.95 -27.48
N ILE A 172 -7.22 -5.30 -26.52
CA ILE A 172 -7.76 -4.14 -25.79
C ILE A 172 -8.05 -2.99 -26.77
N GLU A 173 -7.15 -2.70 -27.71
CA GLU A 173 -7.36 -1.63 -28.69
C GLU A 173 -8.54 -1.92 -29.63
N ALA A 174 -8.65 -3.17 -30.09
CA ALA A 174 -9.77 -3.62 -30.93
C ALA A 174 -11.12 -3.53 -30.19
N LEU A 175 -11.15 -3.93 -28.92
CA LEU A 175 -12.35 -3.83 -28.09
C LEU A 175 -12.72 -2.38 -27.79
N LYS A 176 -11.72 -1.51 -27.56
CA LYS A 176 -11.94 -0.07 -27.31
C LYS A 176 -12.61 0.59 -28.52
N LYS A 177 -12.14 0.27 -29.72
CA LYS A 177 -12.76 0.72 -30.99
C LYS A 177 -14.19 0.19 -31.16
N ARG A 178 -14.44 -1.07 -30.80
CA ARG A 178 -15.75 -1.71 -30.97
C ARG A 178 -16.80 -1.23 -29.98
N LEU A 179 -16.42 -1.02 -28.72
CA LEU A 179 -17.34 -0.64 -27.64
C LEU A 179 -17.44 0.89 -27.46
N ASN A 180 -16.52 1.67 -28.06
CA ASN A 180 -16.41 3.12 -27.89
C ASN A 180 -16.37 3.55 -26.40
N LYS A 181 -15.70 2.72 -25.59
CA LYS A 181 -15.59 2.82 -24.13
C LYS A 181 -14.15 2.56 -23.71
N THR A 182 -13.73 3.14 -22.59
CA THR A 182 -12.44 2.78 -21.97
C THR A 182 -12.55 1.37 -21.40
N ILE A 183 -11.51 0.55 -21.50
CA ILE A 183 -11.58 -0.86 -21.13
C ILE A 183 -10.55 -1.16 -20.06
N ASN A 184 -11.00 -1.74 -18.96
CA ASN A 184 -10.16 -2.41 -17.99
C ASN A 184 -10.25 -3.91 -18.31
N ALA A 185 -9.16 -4.51 -18.79
CA ALA A 185 -9.14 -5.90 -19.22
C ALA A 185 -8.49 -6.79 -18.16
N THR A 186 -9.16 -7.87 -17.79
CA THR A 186 -8.59 -8.97 -17.01
C THR A 186 -8.49 -10.18 -17.92
N VAL A 187 -7.28 -10.71 -18.09
CA VAL A 187 -7.01 -11.87 -18.96
C VAL A 187 -6.83 -13.11 -18.10
N GLU A 188 -7.60 -14.15 -18.39
CA GLU A 188 -7.57 -15.43 -17.70
C GLU A 188 -7.40 -16.57 -18.71
N VAL A 189 -6.60 -17.58 -18.35
CA VAL A 189 -6.44 -18.78 -19.18
C VAL A 189 -7.47 -19.81 -18.73
N ASN A 190 -8.40 -20.17 -19.62
CA ASN A 190 -9.43 -21.16 -19.35
C ASN A 190 -9.08 -22.49 -20.07
N PRO A 191 -8.69 -23.56 -19.34
CA PRO A 191 -8.29 -24.84 -19.93
C PRO A 191 -9.42 -25.57 -20.67
N ASP A 192 -10.68 -25.24 -20.41
CA ASP A 192 -11.83 -25.87 -21.06
C ASP A 192 -12.04 -25.35 -22.50
N LEU A 193 -11.42 -24.22 -22.85
CA LEU A 193 -11.43 -23.69 -24.20
C LEU A 193 -10.42 -24.44 -25.08
N ILE A 194 -10.93 -25.16 -26.09
CA ILE A 194 -10.09 -25.91 -27.05
C ILE A 194 -9.24 -24.96 -27.91
N ALA A 195 -9.83 -23.86 -28.37
CA ALA A 195 -9.15 -22.79 -29.11
C ALA A 195 -10.04 -21.55 -29.21
N GLY A 196 -9.41 -20.37 -29.33
CA GLY A 196 -10.10 -19.08 -29.43
C GLY A 196 -10.18 -18.36 -28.08
N VAL A 197 -11.02 -17.32 -28.05
CA VAL A 197 -11.19 -16.43 -26.90
C VAL A 197 -12.67 -16.18 -26.66
N VAL A 198 -13.07 -16.15 -25.41
CA VAL A 198 -14.38 -15.70 -24.95
C VAL A 198 -14.21 -14.39 -24.20
N ILE A 199 -14.91 -13.35 -24.65
CA ILE A 199 -14.79 -12.01 -24.09
C ILE A 199 -16.13 -11.64 -23.45
N ARG A 200 -16.13 -11.35 -22.15
CA ARG A 200 -17.31 -10.92 -21.40
C ARG A 200 -17.15 -9.45 -21.02
N ALA A 201 -18.05 -8.62 -21.52
CA ALA A 201 -18.09 -7.18 -21.27
C ALA A 201 -19.47 -6.81 -20.70
N GLY A 202 -19.61 -6.85 -19.36
CA GLY A 202 -20.92 -6.78 -18.71
C GLY A 202 -21.86 -7.89 -19.21
N ASP A 203 -23.04 -7.49 -19.72
CA ASP A 203 -24.04 -8.43 -20.27
C ASP A 203 -23.72 -8.95 -21.67
N GLN A 204 -22.69 -8.42 -22.33
CA GLN A 204 -22.32 -8.84 -23.69
C GLN A 204 -21.25 -9.94 -23.65
N VAL A 205 -21.58 -11.08 -24.25
CA VAL A 205 -20.64 -12.18 -24.46
C VAL A 205 -20.27 -12.27 -25.93
N ILE A 206 -18.99 -12.08 -26.24
CA ILE A 206 -18.41 -12.30 -27.55
C ILE A 206 -17.63 -13.61 -27.48
N ASP A 207 -18.25 -14.67 -27.98
CA ASP A 207 -17.65 -16.00 -28.03
C ASP A 207 -17.10 -16.26 -29.44
N ASP A 208 -15.77 -16.19 -29.59
CA ASP A 208 -15.06 -16.57 -30.81
C ASP A 208 -14.34 -17.92 -30.70
N SER A 209 -14.78 -18.76 -29.75
CA SER A 209 -14.24 -20.11 -29.54
C SER A 209 -14.46 -21.01 -30.75
N ALA A 210 -13.57 -21.98 -30.92
CA ALA A 210 -13.67 -22.98 -31.98
C ALA A 210 -14.97 -23.80 -31.86
N LEU A 211 -15.40 -24.10 -30.63
CA LEU A 211 -16.65 -24.82 -30.37
C LEU A 211 -17.86 -24.07 -30.94
N ASN A 212 -17.98 -22.77 -30.65
CA ASN A 212 -19.07 -21.95 -31.15
C ASN A 212 -19.06 -21.82 -32.69
N LYS A 213 -17.87 -21.72 -33.30
CA LYS A 213 -17.73 -21.71 -34.76
C LYS A 213 -18.20 -23.02 -35.39
N LEU A 214 -17.83 -24.17 -34.82
CA LEU A 214 -18.25 -25.48 -35.30
C LEU A 214 -19.76 -25.68 -35.17
N GLU A 215 -20.36 -25.29 -34.04
CA GLU A 215 -21.82 -25.36 -33.85
C GLU A 215 -22.58 -24.46 -34.84
N LYS A 216 -22.08 -23.24 -35.09
CA LYS A 216 -22.65 -22.36 -36.13
C LYS A 216 -22.52 -22.92 -37.55
N MET A 217 -21.46 -23.68 -37.84
CA MET A 217 -21.30 -24.36 -39.14
C MET A 217 -22.25 -25.55 -39.25
N ARG A 218 -22.33 -26.39 -38.20
CA ARG A 218 -23.26 -27.52 -38.12
C ARG A 218 -24.70 -27.06 -38.33
N THR A 219 -25.12 -26.00 -37.65
CA THR A 219 -26.48 -25.45 -37.76
C THR A 219 -26.77 -24.95 -39.17
N ARG A 220 -25.80 -24.34 -39.85
CA ARG A 220 -25.91 -23.88 -41.24
C ARG A 220 -25.95 -25.01 -42.27
N LEU A 221 -25.37 -26.17 -41.97
CA LEU A 221 -25.41 -27.34 -42.84
C LEU A 221 -26.70 -28.17 -42.67
N LEU A 222 -27.39 -27.99 -41.54
CA LEU A 222 -28.65 -28.67 -41.20
C LEU A 222 -29.90 -27.82 -41.52
N ALA A 223 -29.73 -26.55 -41.88
CA ALA A 223 -30.78 -25.61 -42.29
C ALA A 223 -30.84 -25.48 -43.82
#